data_AF-A0A0H2R9K7-F1
#
_entry.id   AF-A0A0H2R9K7-F1
#
_cell.length_a   1.000
_cell.length_b   1.000
_cell.length_c   1.000
_cell.angle_alpha   90.00
_cell.angle_beta   90.00
_cell.angle_gamma   90.00
#
_symmetry.space_group_name_H-M   'P 1'
#
loop_
_entity.id
_entity.type
_entity.pdbx_description
1 polymer ?
#
loop_
_entity_poly.entity_id
_entity_poly.type
_entity_poly.pdbx_seq_one_letter_code
_entity_poly.pdbx_strand_id
1 'polypeptide(L)'
;MNSEQSDRSSSRTSSTTSTNSAELPGRGRGRAYRPGTRHTHMAIVYPRTTSISTADLPVDNPLQLLRRYKTVFLVDDSNSMKKRNRWSETREALASLAVSAASYGLEGIDVHFLNSPKFGTDLQAEVKQLFDNVSPRGITMIATKLENLLADYLLRLEDARTAEVPTRVKPVNYIIITDGTSTDDPVPVIIRAARRLDEGSFPATQVGLQFIQIGSDPRATEALRRLDDDIHASAGVRDIVDTTPYVPGHRFSSDMVIKALLGGINRRVDKDGSKTNTDA
;
A
#
# COMPACT_ATOMS: atom_id res chain seq x y z
N MET A 1 -31.95 54.09 -12.49
CA MET A 1 -33.18 54.56 -13.16
C MET A 1 -32.79 54.92 -14.58
N ASN A 2 -33.69 54.65 -15.54
CA ASN A 2 -33.54 54.77 -16.99
C ASN A 2 -32.52 53.74 -17.58
N SER A 3 -32.71 52.99 -18.68
CA SER A 3 -33.54 53.08 -19.91
C SER A 3 -33.01 54.06 -20.97
N GLU A 4 -33.16 53.86 -22.30
CA GLU A 4 -33.72 52.75 -23.12
C GLU A 4 -32.62 51.73 -23.55
N GLN A 5 -32.64 50.75 -24.49
CA GLN A 5 -33.49 50.28 -25.63
C GLN A 5 -33.44 51.11 -26.94
N SER A 6 -33.54 50.56 -28.17
CA SER A 6 -33.52 49.19 -28.75
C SER A 6 -32.74 49.20 -30.11
N ASP A 7 -32.36 48.08 -30.74
CA ASP A 7 -33.12 47.31 -31.78
C ASP A 7 -32.28 46.09 -32.27
N ARG A 8 -32.82 44.91 -32.64
CA ARG A 8 -33.47 44.50 -33.92
C ARG A 8 -32.60 44.66 -35.19
N SER A 9 -32.54 43.73 -36.16
CA SER A 9 -33.02 42.33 -36.26
C SER A 9 -32.54 41.69 -37.59
N SER A 10 -32.65 40.35 -37.74
CA SER A 10 -32.68 39.60 -39.03
C SER A 10 -31.34 39.45 -39.81
N SER A 11 -31.10 38.42 -40.65
CA SER A 11 -31.76 37.10 -40.81
C SER A 11 -30.97 36.10 -41.68
N ARG A 12 -30.82 34.86 -41.18
CA ARG A 12 -31.16 33.57 -41.83
C ARG A 12 -31.02 33.41 -43.36
N THR A 13 -30.15 32.50 -43.81
CA THR A 13 -30.36 31.60 -44.97
C THR A 13 -29.58 30.29 -44.82
N SER A 14 -30.00 29.26 -45.56
CA SER A 14 -29.43 27.90 -45.59
C SER A 14 -29.73 27.23 -46.96
N SER A 15 -29.58 25.90 -47.08
CA SER A 15 -29.65 25.04 -48.29
C SER A 15 -28.33 24.96 -49.10
N THR A 16 -27.74 23.84 -49.56
CA THR A 16 -28.14 22.45 -49.94
C THR A 16 -28.75 22.32 -51.34
N THR A 17 -28.37 21.37 -52.23
CA THR A 17 -27.33 20.30 -52.23
C THR A 17 -27.27 19.68 -53.65
N SER A 18 -26.17 19.08 -54.13
CA SER A 18 -26.25 18.07 -55.22
C SER A 18 -25.10 17.06 -55.38
N THR A 19 -25.54 15.88 -55.81
CA THR A 19 -24.93 14.59 -56.17
C THR A 19 -23.87 14.58 -57.28
N ASN A 20 -23.13 13.46 -57.40
CA ASN A 20 -22.88 12.84 -58.71
C ASN A 20 -22.64 11.32 -58.60
N SER A 21 -22.98 10.57 -59.65
CA SER A 21 -22.86 9.10 -59.74
C SER A 21 -22.34 8.68 -61.12
N ALA A 22 -21.53 7.62 -61.21
CA ALA A 22 -21.07 7.01 -62.46
C ALA A 22 -20.71 5.53 -62.27
N GLU A 23 -20.66 4.76 -63.35
CA GLU A 23 -20.62 3.28 -63.33
C GLU A 23 -19.26 2.62 -63.66
N LEU A 24 -19.29 1.29 -63.64
CA LEU A 24 -18.28 0.25 -63.89
C LEU A 24 -17.61 0.30 -65.29
N PRO A 25 -16.48 -0.41 -65.59
CA PRO A 25 -16.22 -1.79 -65.15
C PRO A 25 -14.80 -2.25 -64.81
N GLY A 26 -14.77 -3.38 -64.10
CA GLY A 26 -13.58 -3.95 -63.47
C GLY A 26 -12.62 -4.75 -64.36
N ARG A 27 -11.47 -5.08 -63.75
CA ARG A 27 -10.74 -6.35 -63.93
C ARG A 27 -9.80 -6.56 -62.74
N GLY A 28 -9.96 -7.67 -62.01
CA GLY A 28 -9.07 -8.05 -60.92
C GLY A 28 -9.18 -9.54 -60.61
N ARG A 29 -8.09 -10.29 -60.82
CA ARG A 29 -7.97 -11.70 -60.40
C ARG A 29 -7.20 -11.73 -59.06
N GLY A 30 -7.86 -12.12 -57.98
CA GLY A 30 -7.23 -12.25 -56.66
C GLY A 30 -8.05 -13.14 -55.73
N ARG A 31 -7.41 -14.16 -55.14
CA ARG A 31 -8.00 -15.19 -54.28
C ARG A 31 -9.03 -14.67 -53.26
N ALA A 32 -10.14 -15.39 -53.13
CA ALA A 32 -11.04 -15.24 -51.98
C ALA A 32 -10.32 -15.58 -50.67
N TYR A 33 -10.55 -14.80 -49.62
CA TYR A 33 -10.06 -15.04 -48.27
C TYR A 33 -11.22 -14.93 -47.28
N ARG A 34 -11.38 -15.90 -46.37
CA ARG A 34 -12.43 -15.88 -45.35
C ARG A 34 -12.00 -15.00 -44.17
N PRO A 35 -12.86 -14.11 -43.64
CA PRO A 35 -12.57 -13.40 -42.40
C PRO A 35 -12.71 -14.35 -41.20
N GLY A 36 -11.58 -14.85 -40.69
CA GLY A 36 -11.51 -15.58 -39.42
C GLY A 36 -11.13 -14.63 -38.28
N THR A 37 -12.08 -14.30 -37.41
CA THR A 37 -11.89 -13.34 -36.31
C THR A 37 -10.82 -13.82 -35.32
N ARG A 38 -9.63 -13.22 -35.33
CA ARG A 38 -8.57 -13.46 -34.34
C ARG A 38 -8.66 -12.44 -33.20
N HIS A 39 -9.39 -12.78 -32.13
CA HIS A 39 -9.16 -12.17 -30.82
C HIS A 39 -7.94 -12.82 -30.17
N THR A 40 -6.74 -12.26 -30.43
CA THR A 40 -5.53 -12.62 -29.69
C THR A 40 -5.62 -12.10 -28.26
N HIS A 41 -6.12 -12.93 -27.35
CA HIS A 41 -5.89 -12.73 -25.92
C HIS A 41 -4.37 -12.83 -25.68
N MET A 42 -3.71 -11.70 -25.41
CA MET A 42 -2.40 -11.75 -24.79
C MET A 42 -2.60 -12.19 -23.34
N ALA A 43 -2.24 -13.45 -23.05
CA ALA A 43 -2.15 -13.91 -21.68
C ALA A 43 -1.05 -13.11 -20.98
N ILE A 44 -1.43 -12.35 -19.95
CA ILE A 44 -0.46 -11.71 -19.05
C ILE A 44 0.22 -12.85 -18.27
N VAL A 45 1.46 -13.15 -18.65
CA VAL A 45 2.28 -14.13 -17.94
C VAL A 45 2.77 -13.47 -16.65
N TYR A 46 2.00 -13.65 -15.58
CA TYR A 46 2.47 -13.32 -14.24
C TYR A 46 3.73 -14.16 -13.93
N PRO A 47 4.80 -13.54 -13.39
CA PRO A 47 5.93 -14.32 -12.88
C PRO A 47 5.42 -15.26 -11.78
N ARG A 48 5.87 -16.51 -11.82
CA ARG A 48 5.36 -17.58 -10.97
C ARG A 48 5.89 -17.45 -9.54
N THR A 49 5.33 -16.54 -8.76
CA THR A 49 5.49 -16.53 -7.29
C THR A 49 5.16 -17.93 -6.78
N THR A 50 6.10 -18.54 -6.09
CA THR A 50 5.90 -19.83 -5.44
C THR A 50 4.81 -19.66 -4.40
N SER A 51 3.70 -20.39 -4.57
CA SER A 51 2.59 -20.40 -3.62
C SER A 51 2.99 -21.23 -2.39
N ILE A 52 3.83 -20.63 -1.54
CA ILE A 52 4.28 -21.21 -0.27
C ILE A 52 3.02 -21.56 0.54
N SER A 53 2.85 -22.84 0.86
CA SER A 53 1.78 -23.29 1.72
C SER A 53 2.03 -22.77 3.13
N THR A 54 0.97 -22.52 3.90
CA THR A 54 1.13 -22.25 5.35
C THR A 54 1.70 -23.45 6.12
N ALA A 55 1.80 -24.62 5.48
CA ALA A 55 2.49 -25.80 6.00
C ALA A 55 4.03 -25.79 5.79
N ASP A 56 4.56 -24.95 4.90
CA ASP A 56 5.98 -24.95 4.51
C ASP A 56 6.84 -23.95 5.32
N LEU A 57 6.23 -23.25 6.29
CA LEU A 57 6.92 -22.31 7.18
C LEU A 57 7.65 -23.08 8.31
N PRO A 58 8.92 -22.75 8.63
CA PRO A 58 9.64 -23.37 9.73
C PRO A 58 8.89 -23.33 11.07
N VAL A 59 9.05 -24.37 11.88
CA VAL A 59 8.21 -24.69 13.06
C VAL A 59 8.36 -23.70 14.22
N ASP A 60 9.34 -22.78 14.15
CA ASP A 60 9.41 -21.59 14.99
C ASP A 60 8.26 -20.61 14.65
N ASN A 61 7.08 -20.93 15.20
CA ASN A 61 5.79 -20.28 15.01
C ASN A 61 5.89 -18.81 14.55
N PRO A 62 5.37 -18.44 13.37
CA PRO A 62 5.24 -17.08 12.85
C PRO A 62 4.97 -15.96 13.85
N LEU A 63 4.13 -16.24 14.86
CA LEU A 63 3.66 -15.26 15.82
C LEU A 63 4.67 -15.03 16.97
N GLN A 64 5.67 -15.91 17.13
CA GLN A 64 6.86 -15.62 17.93
C GLN A 64 7.77 -14.58 17.27
N LEU A 65 7.85 -14.54 15.93
CA LEU A 65 8.60 -13.49 15.23
C LEU A 65 8.00 -12.12 15.55
N LEU A 66 6.67 -12.02 15.59
CA LEU A 66 5.96 -10.80 15.99
C LEU A 66 6.30 -10.34 17.41
N ARG A 67 6.68 -11.23 18.35
CA ARG A 67 7.09 -10.85 19.72
C ARG A 67 8.39 -10.05 19.73
N ARG A 68 9.28 -10.26 18.74
CA ARG A 68 10.58 -9.58 18.63
C ARG A 68 10.47 -8.12 18.19
N TYR A 69 9.36 -7.75 17.53
CA TYR A 69 9.09 -6.41 17.03
C TYR A 69 7.95 -5.75 17.83
N LYS A 70 7.83 -4.43 17.77
CA LYS A 70 6.56 -3.73 18.00
C LYS A 70 5.82 -3.68 16.66
N THR A 71 4.52 -3.96 16.66
CA THR A 71 3.70 -3.91 15.44
C THR A 71 2.69 -2.77 15.54
N VAL A 72 2.76 -1.83 14.61
CA VAL A 72 1.96 -0.59 14.62
C VAL A 72 1.16 -0.50 13.33
N PHE A 73 -0.17 -0.59 13.42
CA PHE A 73 -1.05 -0.42 12.29
C PHE A 73 -1.32 1.06 12.03
N LEU A 74 -1.12 1.47 10.78
CA LEU A 74 -1.53 2.78 10.27
C LEU A 74 -2.65 2.58 9.26
N VAL A 75 -3.88 2.77 9.72
CA VAL A 75 -5.09 2.45 8.96
C VAL A 75 -5.59 3.69 8.22
N ASP A 76 -5.82 3.54 6.91
CA ASP A 76 -6.54 4.52 6.12
C ASP A 76 -7.99 4.62 6.62
N ASP A 77 -8.35 5.81 7.09
CA ASP A 77 -9.70 6.19 7.50
C ASP A 77 -10.27 7.29 6.58
N SER A 78 -9.77 7.42 5.35
CA SER A 78 -10.26 8.39 4.37
C SER A 78 -11.65 8.02 3.83
N ASN A 79 -12.25 8.92 3.05
CA ASN A 79 -13.59 8.70 2.48
C ASN A 79 -13.70 7.47 1.55
N SER A 80 -12.61 6.97 0.94
CA SER A 80 -12.68 5.82 0.05
C SER A 80 -12.98 4.51 0.78
N MET A 81 -12.53 4.36 2.03
CA MET A 81 -12.69 3.14 2.84
C MET A 81 -14.15 2.81 3.22
N LYS A 82 -15.10 3.72 2.92
CA LYS A 82 -16.56 3.44 2.94
C LYS A 82 -17.01 2.48 1.84
N LYS A 83 -16.26 2.37 0.74
CA LYS A 83 -16.62 1.54 -0.42
C LYS A 83 -16.54 0.06 -0.06
N ARG A 84 -17.54 -0.73 -0.50
CA ARG A 84 -17.49 -2.22 -0.51
C ARG A 84 -16.96 -2.83 0.80
N ASN A 85 -17.47 -2.37 1.94
CA ASN A 85 -17.17 -2.87 3.29
C ASN A 85 -15.69 -2.79 3.74
N ARG A 86 -14.79 -2.12 3.02
CA ARG A 86 -13.33 -2.08 3.29
C ARG A 86 -12.98 -1.74 4.75
N TRP A 87 -13.62 -0.73 5.33
CA TRP A 87 -13.49 -0.38 6.74
C TRP A 87 -13.85 -1.52 7.71
N SER A 88 -14.94 -2.24 7.41
CA SER A 88 -15.43 -3.36 8.22
C SER A 88 -14.53 -4.60 8.08
N GLU A 89 -14.04 -4.90 6.88
CA GLU A 89 -13.04 -5.96 6.67
C GLU A 89 -11.75 -5.66 7.45
N THR A 90 -11.29 -4.40 7.46
CA THR A 90 -10.12 -3.99 8.25
C THR A 90 -10.37 -4.17 9.76
N ARG A 91 -11.52 -3.68 10.25
CA ARG A 91 -11.94 -3.82 11.66
C ARG A 91 -11.96 -5.27 12.13
N GLU A 92 -12.58 -6.16 11.34
CA GLU A 92 -12.69 -7.58 11.68
C GLU A 92 -11.35 -8.31 11.55
N ALA A 93 -10.55 -8.02 10.51
CA ALA A 93 -9.23 -8.61 10.33
C ALA A 93 -8.26 -8.26 11.47
N LEU A 94 -8.20 -6.98 11.88
CA LEU A 94 -7.33 -6.53 12.96
C LEU A 94 -7.82 -6.99 14.34
N ALA A 95 -9.13 -7.04 14.58
CA ALA A 95 -9.67 -7.61 15.82
C ALA A 95 -9.41 -9.12 15.92
N SER A 96 -9.57 -9.86 14.83
CA SER A 96 -9.20 -11.29 14.76
C SER A 96 -7.71 -11.48 15.03
N LEU A 97 -6.86 -10.66 14.40
CA LEU A 97 -5.41 -10.70 14.60
C LEU A 97 -5.00 -10.40 16.05
N ALA A 98 -5.63 -9.40 16.70
CA ALA A 98 -5.32 -9.02 18.08
C ALA A 98 -5.71 -10.11 19.09
N VAL A 99 -6.89 -10.73 18.91
CA VAL A 99 -7.32 -11.89 19.71
C VAL A 99 -6.42 -13.11 19.46
N SER A 100 -6.02 -13.36 18.21
CA SER A 100 -5.02 -14.39 17.91
C SER A 100 -3.66 -14.07 18.54
N ALA A 101 -3.20 -12.83 18.51
CA ALA A 101 -1.92 -12.42 19.06
C ALA A 101 -1.84 -12.68 20.58
N ALA A 102 -2.91 -12.35 21.31
CA ALA A 102 -3.00 -12.57 22.75
C ALA A 102 -2.78 -14.04 23.15
N SER A 103 -3.27 -15.01 22.37
CA SER A 103 -3.09 -16.44 22.68
C SER A 103 -1.65 -16.95 22.52
N TYR A 104 -0.76 -16.18 21.90
CA TYR A 104 0.68 -16.45 21.82
C TYR A 104 1.53 -15.58 22.77
N GLY A 105 0.89 -14.87 23.72
CA GLY A 105 1.58 -14.04 24.71
C GLY A 105 2.21 -12.79 24.10
N LEU A 106 1.55 -12.18 23.12
CA LEU A 106 1.81 -10.82 22.66
C LEU A 106 1.06 -9.81 23.55
N GLU A 107 1.66 -8.64 23.71
CA GLU A 107 1.13 -7.54 24.54
C GLU A 107 -0.17 -6.99 23.94
N GLY A 108 -0.18 -6.77 22.62
CA GLY A 108 -1.36 -6.46 21.81
C GLY A 108 -0.94 -5.91 20.44
N ILE A 109 -1.79 -5.08 19.82
CA ILE A 109 -1.43 -4.31 18.62
C ILE A 109 -1.66 -2.81 18.83
N ASP A 110 -0.79 -1.96 18.28
CA ASP A 110 -1.05 -0.52 18.22
C ASP A 110 -1.83 -0.20 16.95
N VAL A 111 -2.79 0.71 17.03
CA VAL A 111 -3.61 1.17 15.90
C VAL A 111 -3.71 2.69 15.90
N HIS A 112 -3.16 3.30 14.86
CA HIS A 112 -3.36 4.70 14.49
C HIS A 112 -4.12 4.79 13.16
N PHE A 113 -4.76 5.93 12.91
CA PHE A 113 -5.42 6.23 11.64
C PHE A 113 -4.76 7.41 10.93
N LEU A 114 -5.00 7.61 9.63
CA LEU A 114 -4.46 8.77 8.90
C LEU A 114 -5.05 10.10 9.41
N ASN A 115 -6.38 10.26 9.34
CA ASN A 115 -7.14 11.50 9.59
C ASN A 115 -7.67 11.63 11.02
N SER A 116 -7.88 10.52 11.74
CA SER A 116 -8.33 10.54 13.13
C SER A 116 -7.16 10.81 14.10
N PRO A 117 -7.36 11.66 15.13
CA PRO A 117 -6.42 11.80 16.24
C PRO A 117 -6.58 10.67 17.27
N LYS A 118 -7.66 9.86 17.20
CA LYS A 118 -7.81 8.67 18.04
C LYS A 118 -6.76 7.63 17.64
N PHE A 119 -6.22 6.94 18.62
CA PHE A 119 -5.36 5.78 18.47
C PHE A 119 -5.57 4.86 19.68
N GLY A 120 -4.93 3.70 19.68
CA GLY A 120 -4.80 2.86 20.87
C GLY A 120 -3.55 2.00 20.80
N THR A 121 -3.01 1.64 21.95
CA THR A 121 -1.75 0.90 22.11
C THR A 121 -2.01 -0.44 22.80
N ASP A 122 -1.30 -1.49 22.37
CA ASP A 122 -1.37 -2.84 22.93
C ASP A 122 -2.82 -3.38 23.08
N LEU A 123 -3.63 -3.11 22.06
CA LEU A 123 -5.04 -3.48 22.01
C LEU A 123 -5.22 -4.99 21.77
N GLN A 124 -6.24 -5.57 22.39
CA GLN A 124 -6.65 -6.96 22.21
C GLN A 124 -8.13 -7.04 21.77
N ALA A 125 -9.08 -7.01 22.71
CA ALA A 125 -10.52 -7.01 22.41
C ALA A 125 -11.03 -5.63 21.96
N GLU A 126 -10.31 -4.58 22.34
CA GLU A 126 -10.67 -3.16 22.25
C GLU A 126 -10.61 -2.63 20.82
N VAL A 127 -9.95 -3.35 19.91
CA VAL A 127 -9.79 -2.97 18.48
C VAL A 127 -11.14 -2.66 17.84
N LYS A 128 -12.17 -3.47 18.11
CA LYS A 128 -13.53 -3.23 17.58
C LYS A 128 -14.10 -1.91 18.11
N GLN A 129 -13.98 -1.66 19.42
CA GLN A 129 -14.47 -0.44 20.06
C GLN A 129 -13.73 0.82 19.57
N LEU A 130 -12.44 0.73 19.25
CA LEU A 130 -11.66 1.83 18.65
C LEU A 130 -12.16 2.15 17.24
N PHE A 131 -12.40 1.14 16.40
CA PHE A 131 -12.96 1.31 15.06
C PHE A 131 -14.40 1.82 15.09
N ASP A 132 -15.24 1.34 16.03
CA ASP A 132 -16.61 1.84 16.21
C ASP A 132 -16.63 3.31 16.69
N ASN A 133 -15.51 3.78 17.23
CA ASN A 133 -15.25 5.16 17.62
C ASN A 133 -14.70 6.06 16.48
N VAL A 134 -14.44 5.53 15.29
CA VAL A 134 -13.86 6.26 14.15
C VAL A 134 -14.72 6.04 12.90
N SER A 135 -15.17 7.14 12.29
CA SER A 135 -15.93 7.12 11.03
C SER A 135 -15.04 7.62 9.89
N PRO A 136 -14.90 6.88 8.77
CA PRO A 136 -14.01 7.29 7.69
C PRO A 136 -14.39 8.66 7.09
N ARG A 137 -13.41 9.53 6.88
CA ARG A 137 -13.54 10.94 6.50
C ARG A 137 -12.19 11.49 6.03
N GLY A 138 -12.20 12.57 5.24
CA GLY A 138 -10.97 13.17 4.74
C GLY A 138 -10.36 12.40 3.57
N ILE A 139 -9.03 12.40 3.49
CA ILE A 139 -8.21 11.98 2.35
C ILE A 139 -7.03 11.10 2.81
N THR A 140 -6.39 10.38 1.90
CA THR A 140 -5.26 9.50 2.21
C THR A 140 -3.98 10.33 2.31
N MET A 141 -3.58 10.74 3.52
CA MET A 141 -2.30 11.44 3.80
C MET A 141 -1.31 10.51 4.50
N ILE A 142 -0.64 9.65 3.74
CA ILE A 142 0.30 8.67 4.31
C ILE A 142 1.58 9.36 4.76
N ALA A 143 2.17 10.23 3.93
CA ALA A 143 3.49 10.80 4.20
C ALA A 143 3.50 11.59 5.52
N THR A 144 2.51 12.46 5.69
CA THR A 144 2.37 13.32 6.88
C THR A 144 2.21 12.49 8.15
N LYS A 145 1.37 11.44 8.15
CA LYS A 145 1.15 10.64 9.37
C LYS A 145 2.29 9.67 9.65
N LEU A 146 2.93 9.14 8.61
CA LEU A 146 4.11 8.28 8.71
C LEU A 146 5.34 9.07 9.19
N GLU A 147 5.55 10.31 8.74
CA GLU A 147 6.66 11.16 9.20
C GLU A 147 6.58 11.43 10.70
N ASN A 148 5.40 11.76 11.23
CA ASN A 148 5.22 11.98 12.67
C ASN A 148 5.58 10.72 13.49
N LEU A 149 5.15 9.53 13.05
CA LEU A 149 5.40 8.27 13.73
C LEU A 149 6.88 7.82 13.65
N LEU A 150 7.53 8.04 12.49
CA LEU A 150 8.94 7.73 12.30
C LEU A 150 9.86 8.74 13.00
N ALA A 151 9.50 10.02 13.03
CA ALA A 151 10.31 11.05 13.70
C ALA A 151 10.42 10.77 15.21
N ASP A 152 9.29 10.51 15.88
CA ASP A 152 9.25 10.12 17.29
C ASP A 152 10.05 8.84 17.56
N TYR A 153 9.87 7.79 16.75
CA TYR A 153 10.60 6.53 16.92
C TYR A 153 12.11 6.69 16.72
N LEU A 154 12.53 7.41 15.67
CA LEU A 154 13.96 7.60 15.36
C LEU A 154 14.66 8.50 16.38
N LEU A 155 14.00 9.53 16.92
CA LEU A 155 14.53 10.32 18.03
C LEU A 155 14.78 9.44 19.26
N ARG A 156 13.76 8.69 19.70
CA ARG A 156 13.89 7.74 20.83
C ARG A 156 14.96 6.67 20.62
N LEU A 157 15.18 6.24 19.37
CA LEU A 157 16.21 5.28 18.98
C LEU A 157 17.63 5.90 18.98
N GLU A 158 17.77 7.15 18.55
CA GLU A 158 19.04 7.89 18.54
C GLU A 158 19.47 8.29 19.96
N ASP A 159 18.55 8.84 20.77
CA ASP A 159 18.75 9.19 22.18
C ASP A 159 19.20 7.96 23.00
N ALA A 160 18.52 6.82 22.81
CA ALA A 160 18.82 5.58 23.53
C ALA A 160 20.20 4.97 23.19
N ARG A 161 20.81 5.38 22.07
CA ARG A 161 22.18 5.01 21.67
C ARG A 161 23.22 5.97 22.25
N THR A 162 22.89 7.25 22.44
CA THR A 162 23.80 8.28 22.99
C THR A 162 23.75 8.42 24.50
N ALA A 163 22.77 7.81 25.18
CA ALA A 163 22.68 7.76 26.64
C ALA A 163 23.88 7.07 27.29
N GLU A 164 24.27 7.53 28.50
CA GLU A 164 25.39 6.98 29.30
C GLU A 164 25.26 5.47 29.58
N VAL A 165 24.02 4.99 29.69
CA VAL A 165 23.67 3.57 29.71
C VAL A 165 22.79 3.29 28.48
N PRO A 166 23.36 2.78 27.37
CA PRO A 166 22.59 2.54 26.16
C PRO A 166 21.45 1.54 26.39
N THR A 167 20.24 1.89 25.91
CA THR A 167 19.05 1.04 26.08
C THR A 167 18.57 0.49 24.73
N ARG A 168 18.08 -0.75 24.72
CA ARG A 168 17.66 -1.41 23.48
C ARG A 168 16.22 -1.08 23.14
N VAL A 169 16.02 -0.10 22.25
CA VAL A 169 14.71 0.19 21.65
C VAL A 169 14.27 -1.00 20.77
N LYS A 170 13.06 -1.51 21.03
CA LYS A 170 12.45 -2.65 20.30
C LYS A 170 12.31 -2.28 18.81
N PRO A 171 12.81 -3.10 17.86
CA PRO A 171 12.56 -2.93 16.43
C PRO A 171 11.06 -2.81 16.11
N VAL A 172 10.68 -2.07 15.06
CA VAL A 172 9.27 -1.77 14.74
C VAL A 172 8.89 -2.14 13.31
N ASN A 173 7.71 -2.73 13.13
CA ASN A 173 7.06 -2.83 11.82
C ASN A 173 5.81 -1.94 11.82
N TYR A 174 5.78 -0.94 10.94
CA TYR A 174 4.57 -0.17 10.63
C TYR A 174 3.82 -0.87 9.50
N ILE A 175 2.51 -1.08 9.65
CA ILE A 175 1.66 -1.71 8.64
C ILE A 175 0.63 -0.72 8.15
N ILE A 176 0.86 -0.17 6.97
CA ILE A 176 0.02 0.83 6.31
C ILE A 176 -1.05 0.11 5.51
N ILE A 177 -2.31 0.22 5.93
CA ILE A 177 -3.46 -0.43 5.28
C ILE A 177 -4.27 0.64 4.54
N THR A 178 -4.33 0.59 3.21
CA THR A 178 -5.02 1.61 2.38
C THR A 178 -5.75 1.01 1.17
N ASP A 179 -6.74 1.74 0.65
CA ASP A 179 -7.57 1.36 -0.50
C ASP A 179 -7.42 2.28 -1.73
N GLY A 180 -6.45 3.20 -1.68
CA GLY A 180 -6.23 4.28 -2.63
C GLY A 180 -4.76 4.71 -2.75
N THR A 181 -4.51 5.69 -3.62
CA THR A 181 -3.21 6.34 -3.76
C THR A 181 -3.08 7.46 -2.71
N SER A 182 -1.89 7.65 -2.14
CA SER A 182 -1.63 8.78 -1.23
C SER A 182 -1.79 10.13 -1.95
N THR A 183 -2.24 11.14 -1.20
CA THR A 183 -2.40 12.52 -1.69
C THR A 183 -1.13 13.34 -1.47
N ASP A 184 -0.36 13.00 -0.43
CA ASP A 184 1.02 13.44 -0.21
C ASP A 184 2.00 12.32 -0.60
N ASP A 185 3.24 12.68 -0.96
CA ASP A 185 4.26 11.74 -1.41
C ASP A 185 5.06 11.17 -0.21
N PRO A 186 4.98 9.85 0.08
CA PRO A 186 5.73 9.24 1.17
C PRO A 186 7.21 8.98 0.83
N VAL A 187 7.64 9.00 -0.45
CA VAL A 187 9.00 8.64 -0.85
C VAL A 187 10.08 9.47 -0.12
N PRO A 188 9.97 10.81 0.01
CA PRO A 188 10.97 11.61 0.73
C PRO A 188 11.03 11.29 2.23
N VAL A 189 9.91 10.89 2.85
CA VAL A 189 9.84 10.49 4.26
C VAL A 189 10.56 9.16 4.48
N ILE A 190 10.29 8.18 3.61
CA ILE A 190 10.92 6.86 3.61
C ILE A 190 12.44 7.01 3.44
N ILE A 191 12.90 7.83 2.48
CA ILE A 191 14.33 8.08 2.26
C ILE A 191 14.98 8.78 3.47
N ARG A 192 14.33 9.76 4.10
CA ARG A 192 14.84 10.41 5.33
C ARG A 192 15.02 9.40 6.47
N ALA A 193 14.04 8.52 6.67
CA ALA A 193 14.11 7.49 7.70
C ALA A 193 15.20 6.44 7.41
N ALA A 194 15.29 5.95 6.17
CA ALA A 194 16.33 5.00 5.76
C ALA A 194 17.74 5.57 5.94
N ARG A 195 17.96 6.86 5.60
CA ARG A 195 19.25 7.54 5.80
C ARG A 195 19.64 7.66 7.27
N ARG A 196 18.75 8.11 8.15
CA ARG A 196 19.01 8.15 9.61
C ARG A 196 19.35 6.76 10.18
N LEU A 197 18.75 5.71 9.62
CA LEU A 197 19.03 4.32 10.02
C LEU A 197 20.42 3.83 9.55
N ASP A 198 20.84 4.22 8.33
CA ASP A 198 22.18 3.93 7.79
C ASP A 198 23.28 4.78 8.43
N GLU A 199 23.11 6.09 8.50
CA GLU A 199 24.00 7.05 9.21
C GLU A 199 24.17 6.66 10.68
N GLY A 200 23.12 6.08 11.28
CA GLY A 200 23.12 5.61 12.65
C GLY A 200 23.67 4.20 12.87
N SER A 201 24.10 3.49 11.82
CA SER A 201 24.57 2.09 11.85
C SER A 201 23.60 1.12 12.57
N PHE A 202 22.29 1.39 12.50
CA PHE A 202 21.28 0.53 13.11
C PHE A 202 21.05 -0.76 12.28
N PRO A 203 20.60 -1.89 12.87
CA PRO A 203 20.32 -3.12 12.12
C PRO A 203 19.34 -2.91 10.97
N ALA A 204 19.47 -3.64 9.84
CA ALA A 204 18.56 -3.47 8.70
C ALA A 204 17.09 -3.79 9.06
N THR A 205 16.88 -4.65 10.05
CA THR A 205 15.57 -5.02 10.61
C THR A 205 15.00 -4.02 11.63
N GLN A 206 15.70 -2.94 12.00
CA GLN A 206 15.26 -2.04 13.08
C GLN A 206 13.91 -1.35 12.77
N VAL A 207 13.65 -1.03 11.51
CA VAL A 207 12.37 -0.48 11.03
C VAL A 207 11.94 -1.22 9.76
N GLY A 208 10.67 -1.64 9.70
CA GLY A 208 10.02 -2.13 8.49
C GLY A 208 8.72 -1.37 8.18
N LEU A 209 8.45 -1.14 6.91
CA LEU A 209 7.28 -0.44 6.38
C LEU A 209 6.49 -1.37 5.45
N GLN A 210 5.45 -2.01 5.97
CA GLN A 210 4.60 -2.93 5.24
C GLN A 210 3.36 -2.20 4.70
N PHE A 211 3.25 -2.05 3.38
CA PHE A 211 2.00 -1.59 2.76
C PHE A 211 1.11 -2.79 2.41
N ILE A 212 -0.19 -2.70 2.71
CA ILE A 212 -1.18 -3.70 2.31
C ILE A 212 -2.37 -3.00 1.63
N GLN A 213 -2.65 -3.39 0.39
CA GLN A 213 -3.72 -2.81 -0.42
C GLN A 213 -5.06 -3.54 -0.20
N ILE A 214 -6.13 -2.79 0.07
CA ILE A 214 -7.50 -3.33 0.12
C ILE A 214 -8.32 -2.91 -1.12
N GLY A 215 -8.65 -3.89 -1.94
CA GLY A 215 -9.46 -3.73 -3.15
C GLY A 215 -8.72 -3.09 -4.33
N SER A 216 -9.36 -3.16 -5.51
CA SER A 216 -8.70 -3.12 -6.81
C SER A 216 -8.68 -1.74 -7.51
N ASP A 217 -8.13 -0.69 -6.88
CA ASP A 217 -7.76 0.53 -7.65
C ASP A 217 -6.36 0.30 -8.26
N PRO A 218 -6.21 0.23 -9.60
CA PRO A 218 -4.92 -0.05 -10.23
C PRO A 218 -3.89 1.05 -9.97
N ARG A 219 -4.31 2.29 -9.70
CA ARG A 219 -3.41 3.41 -9.38
C ARG A 219 -2.85 3.29 -7.97
N ALA A 220 -3.59 2.67 -7.06
CA ALA A 220 -3.08 2.32 -5.74
C ALA A 220 -2.08 1.16 -5.86
N THR A 221 -2.37 0.14 -6.68
CA THR A 221 -1.43 -0.97 -6.95
C THR A 221 -0.12 -0.47 -7.57
N GLU A 222 -0.20 0.41 -8.57
CA GLU A 222 0.99 1.00 -9.21
C GLU A 222 1.76 1.92 -8.25
N ALA A 223 1.09 2.82 -7.55
CA ALA A 223 1.74 3.73 -6.62
C ALA A 223 2.45 3.00 -5.47
N LEU A 224 1.83 1.97 -4.90
CA LEU A 224 2.45 1.15 -3.86
C LEU A 224 3.66 0.39 -4.42
N ARG A 225 3.54 -0.27 -5.58
CA ARG A 225 4.66 -1.03 -6.19
C ARG A 225 5.91 -0.17 -6.39
N ARG A 226 5.77 1.11 -6.76
CA ARG A 226 6.91 2.04 -6.88
C ARG A 226 7.62 2.32 -5.55
N LEU A 227 6.94 2.14 -4.41
CA LEU A 227 7.57 2.26 -3.09
C LEU A 227 8.49 1.06 -2.77
N ASP A 228 8.18 -0.10 -3.35
CA ASP A 228 8.88 -1.39 -3.17
C ASP A 228 10.09 -1.48 -4.13
N ASP A 229 9.80 -1.39 -5.44
CA ASP A 229 10.78 -1.62 -6.52
C ASP A 229 11.83 -0.49 -6.60
N ASP A 230 11.41 0.78 -6.52
CA ASP A 230 12.21 1.91 -7.06
C ASP A 230 12.99 2.70 -5.98
N ILE A 231 12.50 2.80 -4.74
CA ILE A 231 13.06 3.76 -3.75
C ILE A 231 14.51 3.42 -3.37
N HIS A 232 14.75 2.21 -2.87
CA HIS A 232 16.01 1.88 -2.19
C HIS A 232 17.21 1.94 -3.16
N ALA A 233 17.01 1.42 -4.38
CA ALA A 233 18.00 1.43 -5.45
C ALA A 233 18.27 2.83 -6.01
N SER A 234 17.24 3.66 -6.21
CA SER A 234 17.41 5.01 -6.78
C SER A 234 17.97 6.03 -5.79
N ALA A 235 17.67 5.89 -4.50
CA ALA A 235 18.10 6.83 -3.46
C ALA A 235 19.43 6.45 -2.76
N GLY A 236 19.96 5.25 -3.02
CA GLY A 236 21.21 4.73 -2.45
C GLY A 236 21.11 4.41 -0.96
N VAL A 237 20.00 3.83 -0.51
CA VAL A 237 19.69 3.60 0.91
C VAL A 237 19.32 2.15 1.19
N ARG A 238 19.32 1.74 2.46
CA ARG A 238 18.73 0.45 2.86
C ARG A 238 17.28 0.31 2.41
N ASP A 239 16.91 -0.92 2.07
CA ASP A 239 15.53 -1.29 1.85
C ASP A 239 14.82 -1.53 3.19
N ILE A 240 13.71 -0.83 3.39
CA ILE A 240 12.81 -0.96 4.56
C ILE A 240 11.35 -1.14 4.15
N VAL A 241 11.04 -1.18 2.85
CA VAL A 241 9.66 -1.21 2.34
C VAL A 241 9.27 -2.65 1.95
N ASP A 242 7.99 -2.95 1.97
CA ASP A 242 7.41 -4.10 1.29
C ASP A 242 5.93 -3.83 0.97
N THR A 243 5.41 -4.41 -0.12
CA THR A 243 4.01 -4.29 -0.53
C THR A 243 3.30 -5.64 -0.63
N THR A 244 2.04 -5.66 -0.18
CA THR A 244 1.10 -6.74 -0.42
C THR A 244 -0.07 -6.20 -1.26
N PRO A 245 -0.14 -6.53 -2.56
CA PRO A 245 -1.21 -6.04 -3.43
C PRO A 245 -2.55 -6.72 -3.14
N TYR A 246 -3.64 -6.10 -3.60
CA TYR A 246 -4.97 -6.69 -3.42
C TYR A 246 -5.13 -7.97 -4.27
N VAL A 247 -5.59 -9.06 -3.63
CA VAL A 247 -5.87 -10.34 -4.30
C VAL A 247 -7.38 -10.43 -4.63
N PRO A 248 -7.77 -10.50 -5.92
CA PRO A 248 -9.18 -10.62 -6.31
C PRO A 248 -9.89 -11.82 -5.67
N GLY A 249 -11.17 -11.62 -5.32
CA GLY A 249 -12.02 -12.65 -4.70
C GLY A 249 -11.72 -12.95 -3.23
N HIS A 250 -10.61 -12.44 -2.68
CA HIS A 250 -10.24 -12.61 -1.28
C HIS A 250 -10.66 -11.37 -0.48
N ARG A 251 -11.15 -11.60 0.76
CA ARG A 251 -11.40 -10.53 1.74
C ARG A 251 -10.14 -10.27 2.56
N PHE A 252 -9.97 -9.03 3.01
CA PHE A 252 -8.89 -8.72 3.94
C PHE A 252 -9.07 -9.48 5.27
N SER A 253 -7.98 -10.01 5.82
CA SER A 253 -8.00 -11.01 6.90
C SER A 253 -6.69 -11.03 7.70
N SER A 254 -6.74 -11.54 8.94
CA SER A 254 -5.57 -11.77 9.80
C SER A 254 -4.44 -12.52 9.08
N ASP A 255 -4.79 -13.55 8.32
CA ASP A 255 -3.86 -14.45 7.66
C ASP A 255 -3.08 -13.74 6.54
N MET A 256 -3.70 -12.77 5.87
CA MET A 256 -3.00 -11.92 4.91
C MET A 256 -1.99 -11.00 5.60
N VAL A 257 -2.34 -10.43 6.75
CA VAL A 257 -1.43 -9.58 7.55
C VAL A 257 -0.25 -10.38 8.09
N ILE A 258 -0.49 -11.60 8.60
CA ILE A 258 0.55 -12.50 9.09
C ILE A 258 1.50 -12.88 7.94
N LYS A 259 0.96 -13.27 6.77
CA LYS A 259 1.78 -13.60 5.58
C LYS A 259 2.63 -12.42 5.10
N ALA A 260 2.06 -11.21 5.06
CA ALA A 260 2.79 -9.99 4.72
C ALA A 260 3.96 -9.76 5.68
N LEU A 261 3.69 -9.77 7.00
CA LEU A 261 4.71 -9.58 8.04
C LEU A 261 5.89 -10.56 7.92
N LEU A 262 5.62 -11.86 7.73
CA LEU A 262 6.67 -12.86 7.53
C LEU A 262 7.48 -12.60 6.25
N GLY A 263 6.78 -12.36 5.14
CA GLY A 263 7.39 -12.13 3.84
C GLY A 263 8.27 -10.88 3.81
N GLY A 264 7.88 -9.82 4.50
CA GLY A 264 8.67 -8.60 4.67
C GLY A 264 9.87 -8.78 5.60
N ILE A 265 9.68 -9.39 6.78
CA ILE A 265 10.78 -9.58 7.75
C ILE A 265 11.85 -10.53 7.20
N ASN A 266 11.47 -11.66 6.60
CA ASN A 266 12.43 -12.62 6.05
C ASN A 266 13.30 -11.97 4.98
N ARG A 267 12.70 -11.27 4.00
CA ARG A 267 13.45 -10.53 2.97
C ARG A 267 14.44 -9.52 3.54
N ARG A 268 14.12 -8.84 4.65
CA ARG A 268 15.06 -7.93 5.33
C ARG A 268 16.21 -8.68 5.98
N VAL A 269 15.96 -9.84 6.60
CA VAL A 269 17.01 -10.72 7.17
C VAL A 269 17.91 -11.30 6.07
N ASP A 270 17.33 -11.81 4.99
CA ASP A 270 18.05 -12.39 3.84
C ASP A 270 18.97 -11.33 3.19
N LYS A 271 18.47 -10.10 3.01
CA LYS A 271 19.26 -8.97 2.49
C LYS A 271 20.38 -8.55 3.43
N ASP A 272 20.17 -8.53 4.75
CA ASP A 272 21.22 -8.15 5.74
C ASP A 272 22.35 -9.19 5.74
N GLY A 273 22.00 -10.49 5.84
CA GLY A 273 22.96 -11.60 5.81
C GLY A 273 23.72 -11.75 4.47
N SER A 274 23.15 -11.23 3.38
CA SER A 274 23.84 -11.17 2.08
C SER A 274 25.01 -10.18 2.07
N LYS A 275 24.94 -9.09 2.84
CA LYS A 275 26.00 -8.06 2.89
C LYS A 275 27.23 -8.55 3.65
N THR A 276 27.04 -9.29 4.74
CA THR A 276 28.13 -9.75 5.63
C THR A 276 29.05 -10.82 5.04
N ASN A 277 28.79 -11.28 3.81
CA ASN A 277 29.49 -12.40 3.18
C ASN A 277 30.32 -12.01 1.93
N THR A 278 30.55 -10.71 1.71
CA THR A 278 31.22 -10.18 0.49
C THR A 278 32.65 -9.68 0.72
N ASP A 279 33.08 -9.54 1.97
CA ASP A 279 34.36 -8.94 2.38
C ASP A 279 35.32 -9.99 3.00
N ALA A 280 35.45 -11.16 2.36
CA ALA A 280 36.26 -12.31 2.82
C ALA A 280 37.06 -12.96 1.69
#